data_AF-A0A165I1M9-F1
#
_entry.id   AF-A0A165I1M9-F1
#
_cell.length_a   1.000
_cell.length_b   1.000
_cell.length_c   1.000
_cell.angle_alpha   90.00
_cell.angle_beta   90.00
_cell.angle_gamma   90.00
#
_symmetry.space_group_name_H-M   'P 1'
#
loop_
_entity.id
_entity.type
_entity.pdbx_description
1 polymer ?
#
loop_
_entity_poly.entity_id
_entity_poly.type
_entity_poly.pdbx_seq_one_letter_code
_entity_poly.pdbx_strand_id
1 'polypeptide(L)'
;MLASLLLSSVLVATGALAQTTATASLIAELDVAPDHVDRVADLPQDSEFLFDFFNPPSSGVVPGAAGHLVLASVSDFPALVGNGIALLAGFLGPCGMNTPHTHPRAAEFLYQVNGSIQNGMLTETGSRFIINNVTAGQGMILPQGSIHFQFNDNCEPVQFVSALNSEDPGTLLAAQSLFGLPPSIVAASLGEIGVEEVGWLAEKIPDDVAFGSQECLTRCGISVGVQPTAEQVPRVSGNALPTGSGTPSNTWQARATSTVTNFSRSLIGDLATDYASTHASMRPVTIALIAVVGVMGLGYVVLAALFFTRRGRKDGKDRSYVRPDMAGRTLVPTTEKLDLASEPYDPVHVSLGARADA
;
A
#
# COMPACT_ATOMS: atom_id res chain seq x y z
N MET A 1 -47.54 -9.25 7.39
CA MET A 1 -46.28 -9.41 6.63
C MET A 1 -45.27 -8.27 6.90
N LEU A 2 -45.70 -7.00 7.05
CA LEU A 2 -44.78 -5.89 7.39
C LEU A 2 -44.19 -5.93 8.82
N ALA A 3 -44.91 -6.46 9.82
CA ALA A 3 -44.43 -6.54 11.20
C ALA A 3 -43.28 -7.57 11.41
N SER A 4 -43.22 -8.61 10.59
CA SER A 4 -42.19 -9.65 10.67
C SER A 4 -40.85 -9.22 10.05
N LEU A 5 -40.87 -8.31 9.06
CA LEU A 5 -39.67 -7.74 8.43
C LEU A 5 -38.97 -6.71 9.34
N LEU A 6 -39.73 -5.97 10.16
CA LEU A 6 -39.18 -5.02 11.14
C LEU A 6 -38.54 -5.73 12.35
N LEU A 7 -39.06 -6.87 12.79
CA LEU A 7 -38.45 -7.64 13.88
C LEU A 7 -37.12 -8.28 13.46
N SER A 8 -37.02 -8.82 12.24
CA SER A 8 -35.79 -9.45 11.74
C SER A 8 -34.67 -8.44 11.49
N SER A 9 -35.00 -7.23 11.00
CA SER A 9 -34.01 -6.17 10.76
C SER A 9 -33.44 -5.59 12.06
N VAL A 10 -34.27 -5.44 13.11
CA VAL A 10 -33.81 -5.00 14.43
C VAL A 10 -32.88 -6.04 15.08
N LEU A 11 -33.20 -7.34 14.97
CA LEU A 11 -32.39 -8.40 15.60
C LEU A 11 -30.99 -8.52 14.96
N VAL A 12 -30.91 -8.40 13.62
CA VAL A 12 -29.63 -8.41 12.89
C VAL A 12 -28.77 -7.20 13.25
N ALA A 13 -29.37 -6.01 13.34
CA ALA A 13 -28.65 -4.80 13.74
C ALA A 13 -28.10 -4.91 15.18
N THR A 14 -28.89 -5.45 16.13
CA THR A 14 -28.42 -5.64 17.51
C THR A 14 -27.29 -6.67 17.62
N GLY A 15 -27.31 -7.72 16.79
CA GLY A 15 -26.23 -8.71 16.74
C GLY A 15 -24.91 -8.14 16.21
N ALA A 16 -24.96 -7.35 15.13
CA ALA A 16 -23.78 -6.70 14.56
C ALA A 16 -23.15 -5.68 15.52
N LEU A 17 -23.98 -4.89 16.22
CA LEU A 17 -23.52 -3.94 17.25
C LEU A 17 -22.90 -4.65 18.47
N ALA A 18 -23.48 -5.77 18.93
CA ALA A 18 -22.92 -6.55 20.03
C ALA A 18 -21.58 -7.19 19.65
N GLN A 19 -21.46 -7.73 18.44
CA GLN A 19 -20.24 -8.37 17.95
C GLN A 19 -19.10 -7.36 17.76
N THR A 20 -19.38 -6.21 17.16
CA THR A 20 -18.38 -5.12 17.01
C THR A 20 -17.90 -4.57 18.36
N THR A 21 -18.80 -4.44 19.34
CA THR A 21 -18.44 -4.02 20.70
C THR A 21 -17.57 -5.05 21.42
N ALA A 22 -17.89 -6.35 21.25
CA ALA A 22 -17.10 -7.44 21.81
C ALA A 22 -15.68 -7.51 21.20
N THR A 23 -15.57 -7.38 19.87
CA THR A 23 -14.27 -7.37 19.19
C THR A 23 -13.40 -6.19 19.63
N ALA A 24 -13.97 -4.98 19.73
CA ALA A 24 -13.22 -3.80 20.20
C ALA A 24 -12.73 -3.95 21.64
N SER A 25 -13.55 -4.56 22.51
CA SER A 25 -13.16 -4.87 23.90
C SER A 25 -12.00 -5.87 23.96
N LEU A 26 -12.05 -6.93 23.14
CA LEU A 26 -10.99 -7.94 23.08
C LEU A 26 -9.67 -7.35 22.55
N ILE A 27 -9.72 -6.56 21.48
CA ILE A 27 -8.53 -5.87 20.95
C ILE A 27 -7.88 -4.99 22.03
N ALA A 28 -8.69 -4.25 22.79
CA ALA A 28 -8.18 -3.40 23.87
C ALA A 28 -7.52 -4.20 25.00
N GLU A 29 -8.07 -5.37 25.34
CA GLU A 29 -7.49 -6.30 26.32
C GLU A 29 -6.15 -6.85 25.83
N LEU A 30 -6.09 -7.32 24.59
CA LEU A 30 -4.86 -7.83 23.96
C LEU A 30 -3.77 -6.76 23.82
N ASP A 31 -4.14 -5.51 23.55
CA ASP A 31 -3.20 -4.39 23.39
C ASP A 31 -2.51 -4.05 24.71
N VAL A 32 -3.25 -4.07 25.83
CA VAL A 32 -2.71 -3.77 27.17
C VAL A 32 -2.09 -4.98 27.87
N ALA A 33 -2.25 -6.19 27.32
CA ALA A 33 -1.62 -7.39 27.85
C ALA A 33 -0.09 -7.23 27.90
N PRO A 34 0.56 -7.53 29.05
CA PRO A 34 1.96 -7.18 29.27
C PRO A 34 2.93 -8.06 28.48
N ASP A 35 2.54 -9.29 28.12
CA ASP A 35 3.34 -10.20 27.31
C ASP A 35 2.47 -11.15 26.45
N HIS A 36 3.13 -11.98 25.65
CA HIS A 36 2.45 -12.95 24.78
C HIS A 36 1.80 -14.10 25.53
N VAL A 37 2.23 -14.41 26.76
CA VAL A 37 1.59 -15.47 27.56
C VAL A 37 0.19 -15.02 27.94
N ASP A 38 0.04 -13.77 28.37
CA ASP A 38 -1.26 -13.19 28.71
C ASP A 38 -2.16 -13.06 27.46
N ARG A 39 -1.62 -12.60 26.32
CA ARG A 39 -2.40 -12.55 25.07
C ARG A 39 -2.92 -13.92 24.63
N VAL A 40 -2.14 -14.98 24.80
CA VAL A 40 -2.57 -16.34 24.49
C VAL A 40 -3.59 -16.84 25.51
N ALA A 41 -3.49 -16.44 26.78
CA ALA A 41 -4.50 -16.75 27.79
C ALA A 41 -5.86 -16.09 27.46
N ASP A 42 -5.84 -14.90 26.87
CA ASP A 42 -7.03 -14.15 26.42
C ASP A 42 -7.64 -14.69 25.11
N LEU A 43 -6.91 -15.54 24.38
CA LEU A 43 -7.36 -16.26 23.18
C LEU A 43 -7.30 -17.79 23.42
N PRO A 44 -8.21 -18.34 24.25
CA PRO A 44 -8.07 -19.68 24.78
C PRO A 44 -8.29 -20.83 23.77
N GLN A 45 -8.81 -20.55 22.58
CA GLN A 45 -9.10 -21.57 21.56
C GLN A 45 -8.05 -21.53 20.44
N ASP A 46 -7.49 -22.68 20.08
CA ASP A 46 -6.54 -22.79 18.96
C ASP A 46 -7.09 -22.21 17.64
N SER A 47 -8.41 -22.30 17.44
CA SER A 47 -9.08 -21.72 16.26
C SER A 47 -9.01 -20.20 16.18
N GLU A 48 -8.77 -19.50 17.29
CA GLU A 48 -8.59 -18.04 17.32
C GLU A 48 -7.26 -17.60 16.72
N PHE A 49 -6.32 -18.53 16.49
CA PHE A 49 -5.06 -18.32 15.78
C PHE A 49 -5.10 -18.77 14.31
N LEU A 50 -6.28 -19.16 13.82
CA LEU A 50 -6.49 -19.61 12.44
C LEU A 50 -7.41 -18.63 11.71
N PHE A 51 -6.96 -18.12 10.55
CA PHE A 51 -7.79 -17.31 9.66
C PHE A 51 -8.03 -18.05 8.34
N ASP A 52 -9.29 -18.29 8.01
CA ASP A 52 -9.70 -18.93 6.76
C ASP A 52 -10.10 -17.88 5.72
N PHE A 53 -9.22 -17.63 4.74
CA PHE A 53 -9.47 -16.68 3.66
C PHE A 53 -10.57 -17.11 2.69
N PHE A 54 -10.99 -18.38 2.69
CA PHE A 54 -12.11 -18.87 1.88
C PHE A 54 -13.44 -18.85 2.64
N ASN A 55 -13.39 -18.80 3.97
CA ASN A 55 -14.57 -18.60 4.82
C ASN A 55 -14.33 -17.46 5.85
N PRO A 56 -14.03 -16.23 5.39
CA PRO A 56 -13.65 -15.15 6.28
C PRO A 56 -14.87 -14.53 6.99
N PRO A 57 -14.66 -13.80 8.10
CA PRO A 57 -15.65 -12.89 8.65
C PRO A 57 -16.07 -11.86 7.59
N SER A 58 -17.36 -11.52 7.52
CA SER A 58 -17.86 -10.55 6.52
C SER A 58 -17.24 -9.17 6.65
N SER A 59 -16.72 -8.80 7.83
CA SER A 59 -16.03 -7.53 8.07
C SER A 59 -14.68 -7.41 7.38
N GLY A 60 -14.02 -8.53 7.08
CA GLY A 60 -12.75 -8.57 6.35
C GLY A 60 -12.92 -8.63 4.83
N VAL A 61 -14.16 -8.73 4.34
CA VAL A 61 -14.47 -8.88 2.90
C VAL A 61 -14.79 -7.52 2.29
N VAL A 62 -14.05 -7.16 1.24
CA VAL A 62 -14.34 -6.01 0.37
C VAL A 62 -14.89 -6.55 -0.95
N PRO A 63 -16.22 -6.57 -1.15
CA PRO A 63 -16.82 -7.06 -2.39
C PRO A 63 -16.71 -6.01 -3.51
N GLY A 64 -16.80 -6.44 -4.77
CA GLY A 64 -17.03 -5.52 -5.86
C GLY A 64 -17.47 -6.18 -7.16
N ALA A 65 -17.59 -5.39 -8.22
CA ALA A 65 -18.22 -5.81 -9.47
C ALA A 65 -17.46 -6.95 -10.18
N ALA A 66 -16.15 -7.00 -10.00
CA ALA A 66 -15.26 -7.87 -10.74
C ALA A 66 -14.36 -8.72 -9.82
N GLY A 67 -14.81 -9.00 -8.60
CA GLY A 67 -14.04 -9.77 -7.63
C GLY A 67 -14.35 -9.40 -6.19
N HIS A 68 -13.45 -9.78 -5.30
CA HIS A 68 -13.45 -9.35 -3.91
C HIS A 68 -12.04 -9.44 -3.32
N LEU A 69 -11.81 -8.72 -2.22
CA LEU A 69 -10.62 -8.82 -1.40
C LEU A 69 -11.01 -9.36 -0.02
N VAL A 70 -10.09 -10.05 0.63
CA VAL A 70 -10.22 -10.52 2.00
C VAL A 70 -8.99 -10.05 2.76
N LEU A 71 -9.16 -9.15 3.71
CA LEU A 71 -8.08 -8.60 4.53
C LEU A 71 -8.19 -9.18 5.95
N ALA A 72 -7.20 -9.96 6.37
CA ALA A 72 -7.00 -10.29 7.78
C ALA A 72 -6.22 -9.16 8.46
N SER A 73 -6.90 -8.43 9.34
CA SER A 73 -6.39 -7.30 10.13
C SER A 73 -6.73 -7.49 11.61
N VAL A 74 -6.25 -6.63 12.50
CA VAL A 74 -6.69 -6.68 13.91
C VAL A 74 -8.20 -6.56 14.11
N SER A 75 -8.91 -5.94 13.15
CA SER A 75 -10.35 -5.69 13.28
C SER A 75 -11.23 -6.93 13.13
N ASP A 76 -10.74 -7.94 12.41
CA ASP A 76 -11.45 -9.19 12.11
C ASP A 76 -10.64 -10.44 12.48
N PHE A 77 -9.37 -10.28 12.83
CA PHE A 77 -8.49 -11.31 13.36
C PHE A 77 -7.65 -10.79 14.55
N PRO A 78 -8.22 -10.73 15.76
CA PRO A 78 -7.58 -10.14 16.94
C PRO A 78 -6.24 -10.78 17.35
N ALA A 79 -5.98 -12.03 16.96
CA ALA A 79 -4.69 -12.69 17.18
C ALA A 79 -3.49 -11.95 16.54
N LEU A 80 -3.74 -11.02 15.61
CA LEU A 80 -2.70 -10.18 15.04
C LEU A 80 -2.18 -9.11 16.00
N VAL A 81 -2.90 -8.75 17.08
CA VAL A 81 -2.53 -7.64 17.97
C VAL A 81 -1.09 -7.75 18.47
N GLY A 82 -0.32 -6.71 18.18
CA GLY A 82 1.11 -6.52 18.45
C GLY A 82 2.06 -7.47 17.72
N ASN A 83 1.66 -8.03 16.57
CA ASN A 83 2.55 -8.75 15.65
C ASN A 83 2.99 -7.89 14.46
N GLY A 84 2.33 -6.75 14.23
CA GLY A 84 2.73 -5.79 13.20
C GLY A 84 2.59 -6.32 11.77
N ILE A 85 1.65 -7.24 11.53
CA ILE A 85 1.40 -7.83 10.22
C ILE A 85 -0.10 -7.94 9.95
N ALA A 86 -0.49 -7.66 8.70
CA ALA A 86 -1.78 -8.02 8.13
C ALA A 86 -1.54 -8.79 6.83
N LEU A 87 -2.53 -9.55 6.40
CA LEU A 87 -2.46 -10.33 5.17
C LEU A 87 -3.73 -10.15 4.37
N LEU A 88 -3.59 -9.80 3.10
CA LEU A 88 -4.70 -9.64 2.16
C LEU A 88 -4.65 -10.74 1.10
N ALA A 89 -5.78 -11.35 0.81
CA ALA A 89 -5.97 -12.19 -0.37
C ALA A 89 -6.91 -11.49 -1.35
N GLY A 90 -6.44 -11.27 -2.58
CA GLY A 90 -7.23 -10.69 -3.65
C GLY A 90 -7.73 -11.76 -4.61
N PHE A 91 -9.03 -11.70 -4.95
CA PHE A 91 -9.69 -12.60 -5.89
C PHE A 91 -10.32 -11.77 -7.01
N LEU A 92 -9.57 -11.58 -8.10
CA LEU A 92 -10.03 -10.76 -9.23
C LEU A 92 -10.57 -11.68 -10.33
N GLY A 93 -11.80 -11.42 -10.76
CA GLY A 93 -12.37 -12.01 -11.96
C GLY A 93 -11.68 -11.51 -13.22
N PRO A 94 -12.06 -12.04 -14.40
CA PRO A 94 -11.59 -11.58 -15.69
C PRO A 94 -11.77 -10.06 -15.85
N CYS A 95 -10.74 -9.37 -16.30
CA CYS A 95 -10.74 -7.90 -16.42
C CYS A 95 -11.06 -7.15 -15.10
N GLY A 96 -10.91 -7.80 -13.94
CA GLY A 96 -11.10 -7.17 -12.64
C GLY A 96 -9.90 -6.33 -12.22
N MET A 97 -10.16 -5.27 -11.46
CA MET A 97 -9.16 -4.33 -10.99
C MET A 97 -9.42 -4.01 -9.53
N ASN A 98 -8.36 -4.10 -8.72
CA ASN A 98 -8.27 -3.37 -7.47
C ASN A 98 -7.80 -1.95 -7.82
N THR A 99 -8.69 -0.97 -7.65
CA THR A 99 -8.52 0.38 -8.18
C THR A 99 -7.32 1.10 -7.57
N PRO A 100 -6.83 2.22 -8.14
CA PRO A 100 -5.72 2.95 -7.55
C PRO A 100 -5.98 3.37 -6.09
N HIS A 101 -5.15 2.89 -5.18
CA HIS A 101 -5.25 3.15 -3.73
C HIS A 101 -3.87 3.26 -3.09
N THR A 102 -3.83 3.51 -1.78
CA THR A 102 -2.61 3.45 -0.98
C THR A 102 -2.87 2.95 0.44
N HIS A 103 -1.82 2.43 1.07
CA HIS A 103 -1.81 2.03 2.47
C HIS A 103 -1.04 3.09 3.29
N PRO A 104 -1.72 3.91 4.12
CA PRO A 104 -1.08 4.99 4.86
C PRO A 104 -0.20 4.48 6.01
N ARG A 105 -0.43 3.27 6.52
CA ARG A 105 0.28 2.71 7.68
C ARG A 105 1.11 1.46 7.38
N ALA A 106 1.16 0.99 6.14
CA ALA A 106 1.94 -0.19 5.77
C ALA A 106 2.56 -0.07 4.38
N ALA A 107 3.75 -0.65 4.22
CA ALA A 107 4.22 -1.16 2.95
C ALA A 107 3.59 -2.53 2.69
N GLU A 108 3.37 -2.85 1.43
CA GLU A 108 2.80 -4.11 0.97
C GLU A 108 3.83 -4.87 0.14
N PHE A 109 3.90 -6.18 0.35
CA PHE A 109 4.59 -7.08 -0.56
C PHE A 109 3.61 -8.10 -1.14
N LEU A 110 3.28 -7.91 -2.41
CA LEU A 110 2.35 -8.75 -3.16
C LEU A 110 3.07 -9.97 -3.72
N TYR A 111 2.41 -11.12 -3.69
CA TYR A 111 2.79 -12.38 -4.32
C TYR A 111 1.64 -12.90 -5.19
N GLN A 112 1.92 -13.22 -6.45
CA GLN A 112 0.92 -13.75 -7.38
C GLN A 112 0.80 -15.26 -7.22
N VAL A 113 -0.42 -15.75 -6.94
CA VAL A 113 -0.68 -17.19 -6.74
C VAL A 113 -0.88 -17.91 -8.06
N ASN A 114 -1.77 -17.41 -8.93
CA ASN A 114 -2.06 -17.99 -10.23
C ASN A 114 -2.24 -16.91 -11.32
N GLY A 115 -2.12 -17.28 -12.59
CA GLY A 115 -2.29 -16.34 -13.70
C GLY A 115 -1.28 -15.18 -13.67
N SER A 116 -1.72 -13.99 -14.08
CA SER A 116 -0.92 -12.77 -13.99
C SER A 116 -1.77 -11.53 -13.75
N ILE A 117 -1.16 -10.50 -13.17
CA ILE A 117 -1.74 -9.16 -13.03
C ILE A 117 -0.77 -8.11 -13.55
N GLN A 118 -1.29 -7.04 -14.11
CA GLN A 118 -0.54 -5.80 -14.22
C GLN A 118 -0.60 -5.09 -12.87
N ASN A 119 0.55 -4.96 -12.22
CA ASN A 119 0.69 -4.20 -10.98
C ASN A 119 1.52 -2.93 -11.26
N GLY A 120 0.94 -1.77 -10.97
CA GLY A 120 1.54 -0.47 -11.24
C GLY A 120 1.56 0.42 -10.02
N MET A 121 2.58 1.27 -9.88
CA MET A 121 2.73 2.19 -8.76
C MET A 121 3.43 3.51 -9.10
N LEU A 122 3.08 4.54 -8.32
CA LEU A 122 3.79 5.80 -8.15
C LEU A 122 4.17 5.96 -6.68
N THR A 123 5.46 6.14 -6.41
CA THR A 123 5.98 6.20 -5.03
C THR A 123 5.96 7.62 -4.45
N GLU A 124 6.29 8.64 -5.25
CA GLU A 124 6.29 10.04 -4.82
C GLU A 124 6.37 10.99 -6.04
N THR A 125 6.13 12.30 -5.82
CA THR A 125 6.28 13.32 -6.86
C THR A 125 7.68 13.33 -7.45
N GLY A 126 7.78 13.24 -8.78
CA GLY A 126 9.05 13.16 -9.50
C GLY A 126 9.58 11.75 -9.71
N SER A 127 8.96 10.74 -9.10
CA SER A 127 9.25 9.34 -9.41
C SER A 127 8.75 8.96 -10.80
N ARG A 128 9.49 8.06 -11.47
CA ARG A 128 8.96 7.40 -12.67
C ARG A 128 7.80 6.47 -12.29
N PHE A 129 6.90 6.24 -13.23
CA PHE A 129 5.93 5.17 -13.11
C PHE A 129 6.62 3.79 -13.17
N ILE A 130 6.20 2.87 -12.31
CA ILE A 130 6.67 1.49 -12.29
C ILE A 130 5.47 0.60 -12.58
N ILE A 131 5.58 -0.27 -13.57
CA ILE A 131 4.55 -1.24 -13.91
C ILE A 131 5.19 -2.56 -14.33
N ASN A 132 4.65 -3.67 -13.85
CA ASN A 132 5.09 -5.01 -14.20
C ASN A 132 3.88 -5.91 -14.43
N ASN A 133 4.01 -6.85 -15.37
CA ASN A 133 3.12 -8.02 -15.43
C ASN A 133 3.67 -9.06 -14.45
N VAL A 134 3.08 -9.13 -13.26
CA VAL A 134 3.46 -10.05 -12.20
C VAL A 134 2.77 -11.39 -12.45
N THR A 135 3.53 -12.44 -12.74
CA THR A 135 3.00 -13.78 -13.02
C THR A 135 3.09 -14.68 -11.79
N ALA A 136 2.35 -15.78 -11.78
CA ALA A 136 2.38 -16.79 -10.72
C ALA A 136 3.83 -17.10 -10.24
N GLY A 137 4.03 -17.09 -8.93
CA GLY A 137 5.33 -17.31 -8.30
C GLY A 137 6.20 -16.06 -8.16
N GLN A 138 5.81 -14.93 -8.74
CA GLN A 138 6.52 -13.65 -8.60
C GLN A 138 5.89 -12.78 -7.51
N GLY A 139 6.67 -11.81 -7.02
CA GLY A 139 6.18 -10.79 -6.11
C GLY A 139 6.66 -9.39 -6.45
N MET A 140 5.95 -8.38 -5.95
CA MET A 140 6.23 -6.97 -6.18
C MET A 140 6.02 -6.17 -4.89
N ILE A 141 7.03 -5.37 -4.53
CA ILE A 141 6.98 -4.45 -3.39
C ILE A 141 6.21 -3.18 -3.76
N LEU A 142 5.34 -2.75 -2.87
CA LEU A 142 4.56 -1.52 -2.93
C LEU A 142 4.87 -0.71 -1.65
N PRO A 143 5.73 0.31 -1.73
CA PRO A 143 6.12 1.07 -0.55
C PRO A 143 4.93 1.75 0.15
N GLN A 144 5.05 1.95 1.47
CA GLN A 144 4.05 2.67 2.25
C GLN A 144 3.75 4.04 1.64
N GLY A 145 2.46 4.38 1.52
CA GLY A 145 2.02 5.65 0.94
C GLY A 145 2.14 5.75 -0.58
N SER A 146 2.66 4.72 -1.28
CA SER A 146 2.65 4.70 -2.75
C SER A 146 1.24 4.50 -3.27
N ILE A 147 0.86 5.23 -4.32
CA ILE A 147 -0.38 4.99 -5.04
C ILE A 147 -0.12 3.82 -5.98
N HIS A 148 -0.90 2.75 -5.89
CA HIS A 148 -0.73 1.56 -6.69
C HIS A 148 -2.06 0.90 -7.03
N PHE A 149 -2.05 -0.05 -7.97
CA PHE A 149 -3.23 -0.80 -8.41
C PHE A 149 -2.86 -2.21 -8.85
N GLN A 150 -3.83 -3.12 -8.82
CA GLN A 150 -3.69 -4.45 -9.40
C GLN A 150 -4.78 -4.67 -10.44
N PHE A 151 -4.39 -4.96 -11.67
CA PHE A 151 -5.32 -5.17 -12.78
C PHE A 151 -5.13 -6.55 -13.39
N ASN A 152 -6.16 -7.38 -13.34
CA ASN A 152 -6.23 -8.61 -14.10
C ASN A 152 -6.55 -8.29 -15.57
N ASP A 153 -5.54 -8.07 -16.39
CA ASP A 153 -5.70 -7.83 -17.83
C ASP A 153 -5.93 -9.13 -18.64
N ASN A 154 -6.39 -10.21 -17.99
CA ASN A 154 -6.65 -11.50 -18.62
C ASN A 154 -8.14 -11.87 -18.58
N CYS A 155 -8.49 -12.89 -19.37
CA CYS A 155 -9.86 -13.40 -19.48
C CYS A 155 -10.20 -14.50 -18.47
N GLU A 156 -9.24 -14.88 -17.61
CA GLU A 156 -9.42 -15.90 -16.56
C GLU A 156 -9.27 -15.25 -15.18
N PRO A 157 -9.95 -15.76 -14.14
CA PRO A 157 -9.79 -15.28 -12.77
C PRO A 157 -8.36 -15.46 -12.25
N VAL A 158 -7.94 -14.57 -11.36
CA VAL A 158 -6.63 -14.60 -10.69
C VAL A 158 -6.74 -14.38 -9.20
N GLN A 159 -5.74 -14.88 -8.48
CA GLN A 159 -5.56 -14.74 -7.05
C GLN A 159 -4.16 -14.22 -6.74
N PHE A 160 -4.08 -13.28 -5.82
CA PHE A 160 -2.82 -12.80 -5.24
C PHE A 160 -2.94 -12.72 -3.73
N VAL A 161 -1.79 -12.70 -3.05
CA VAL A 161 -1.68 -12.52 -1.60
C VAL A 161 -0.71 -11.39 -1.32
N SER A 162 -1.04 -10.54 -0.37
CA SER A 162 -0.26 -9.35 -0.04
C SER A 162 0.01 -9.31 1.46
N ALA A 163 1.28 -9.33 1.84
CA ALA A 163 1.70 -9.16 3.22
C ALA A 163 1.94 -7.67 3.51
N LEU A 164 1.34 -7.15 4.58
CA LEU A 164 1.46 -5.76 4.98
C LEU A 164 2.17 -5.67 6.32
N ASN A 165 3.15 -4.78 6.45
CA ASN A 165 3.95 -4.64 7.68
C ASN A 165 3.29 -3.77 8.76
N SER A 166 1.96 -3.80 8.83
CA SER A 166 1.15 -3.28 9.92
C SER A 166 -0.09 -4.17 10.03
N GLU A 167 -0.47 -4.48 11.26
CA GLU A 167 -1.69 -5.22 11.58
C GLU A 167 -2.97 -4.39 11.38
N ASP A 168 -2.81 -3.08 11.22
CA ASP A 168 -3.80 -2.14 10.71
C ASP A 168 -3.16 -1.28 9.60
N PRO A 169 -3.18 -1.73 8.34
CA PRO A 169 -2.52 -1.03 7.23
C PRO A 169 -3.27 0.24 6.80
N GLY A 170 -4.59 0.24 6.96
CA GLY A 170 -5.51 1.20 6.36
C GLY A 170 -5.52 1.15 4.84
N THR A 171 -6.61 1.60 4.22
CA THR A 171 -6.70 1.75 2.76
C THR A 171 -7.28 3.12 2.45
N LEU A 172 -6.65 3.83 1.52
CA LEU A 172 -7.12 5.11 1.00
C LEU A 172 -7.28 5.00 -0.51
N LEU A 173 -8.54 4.90 -0.96
CA LEU A 173 -8.85 4.83 -2.39
C LEU A 173 -8.63 6.19 -3.04
N ALA A 174 -7.80 6.25 -4.07
CA ALA A 174 -7.27 7.52 -4.56
C ALA A 174 -8.36 8.45 -5.13
N ALA A 175 -9.27 7.90 -5.94
CA ALA A 175 -10.31 8.69 -6.59
C ALA A 175 -11.39 9.14 -5.59
N GLN A 176 -11.92 8.22 -4.79
CA GLN A 176 -12.95 8.44 -3.79
C GLN A 176 -12.47 9.46 -2.76
N SER A 177 -11.19 9.39 -2.36
CA SER A 177 -10.59 10.34 -1.42
C SER A 177 -10.40 11.73 -2.03
N LEU A 178 -9.90 11.83 -3.26
CA LEU A 178 -9.75 13.11 -3.95
C LEU A 178 -11.10 13.82 -4.12
N PHE A 179 -12.13 13.08 -4.57
CA PHE A 179 -13.47 13.64 -4.81
C PHE A 179 -14.33 13.73 -3.55
N GLY A 180 -13.88 13.17 -2.43
CA GLY A 180 -14.45 13.37 -1.11
C GLY A 180 -14.13 14.74 -0.48
N LEU A 181 -13.09 15.42 -0.98
CA LEU A 181 -12.74 16.79 -0.59
C LEU A 181 -13.83 17.80 -0.99
N PRO A 182 -13.85 19.01 -0.40
CA PRO A 182 -14.81 20.04 -0.80
C PRO A 182 -14.78 20.28 -2.32
N PRO A 183 -15.93 20.27 -3.03
CA PRO A 183 -15.96 20.33 -4.49
C PRO A 183 -15.24 21.54 -5.09
N SER A 184 -15.24 22.69 -4.40
CA SER A 184 -14.50 23.88 -4.82
C SER A 184 -12.98 23.69 -4.77
N ILE A 185 -12.47 22.92 -3.81
CA ILE A 185 -11.05 22.60 -3.71
C ILE A 185 -10.66 21.64 -4.83
N VAL A 186 -11.46 20.60 -5.06
CA VAL A 186 -11.24 19.66 -6.17
C VAL A 186 -11.28 20.39 -7.52
N ALA A 187 -12.27 21.26 -7.72
CA ALA A 187 -12.37 22.06 -8.94
C ALA A 187 -11.11 22.90 -9.16
N ALA A 188 -10.62 23.60 -8.14
CA ALA A 188 -9.39 24.37 -8.20
C ALA A 188 -8.16 23.47 -8.49
N SER A 189 -8.06 22.31 -7.83
CA SER A 189 -6.97 21.34 -8.04
C SER A 189 -6.93 20.74 -9.46
N LEU A 190 -8.10 20.62 -10.11
CA LEU A 190 -8.23 20.10 -11.46
C LEU A 190 -8.18 21.19 -12.55
N GLY A 191 -7.80 22.42 -12.20
CA GLY A 191 -7.67 23.52 -13.17
C GLY A 191 -8.95 24.30 -13.41
N GLU A 192 -9.78 24.47 -12.37
CA GLU A 192 -11.04 25.23 -12.38
C GLU A 192 -12.11 24.63 -13.32
N ILE A 193 -12.28 23.31 -13.30
CA ILE A 193 -13.30 22.62 -14.12
C ILE A 193 -14.75 22.90 -13.68
N GLY A 194 -14.94 23.49 -12.50
CA GLY A 194 -16.24 23.82 -11.92
C GLY A 194 -16.79 22.76 -10.95
N VAL A 195 -17.59 23.21 -9.98
CA VAL A 195 -18.11 22.35 -8.89
C VAL A 195 -19.19 21.37 -9.36
N GLU A 196 -19.94 21.71 -10.40
CA GLU A 196 -20.95 20.83 -11.01
C GLU A 196 -20.28 19.66 -11.72
N GLU A 197 -19.20 19.92 -12.48
CA GLU A 197 -18.40 18.89 -13.15
C GLU A 197 -17.76 17.92 -12.14
N VAL A 198 -17.22 18.45 -11.03
CA VAL A 198 -16.74 17.63 -9.91
C VAL A 198 -17.87 16.78 -9.31
N GLY A 199 -19.08 17.34 -9.20
CA GLY A 199 -20.31 16.61 -8.87
C GLY A 199 -20.53 15.41 -9.75
N TRP A 200 -20.62 15.66 -11.06
CA TRP A 200 -20.90 14.65 -12.06
C TRP A 200 -19.82 13.56 -12.14
N LEU A 201 -18.53 13.94 -12.09
CA LEU A 201 -17.42 12.98 -12.09
C LEU A 201 -17.43 12.09 -10.84
N ALA A 202 -17.68 12.67 -9.66
CA ALA A 202 -17.73 11.91 -8.41
C ALA A 202 -18.75 10.78 -8.48
N GLU A 203 -19.93 11.02 -9.08
CA GLU A 203 -20.99 10.03 -9.26
C GLU A 203 -20.58 8.83 -10.15
N LYS A 204 -19.50 8.94 -10.92
CA LYS A 204 -19.00 7.88 -11.81
C LYS A 204 -17.87 7.05 -11.23
N ILE A 205 -17.32 7.44 -10.07
CA ILE A 205 -16.22 6.72 -9.44
C ILE A 205 -16.74 5.37 -8.93
N PRO A 206 -16.19 4.24 -9.43
CA PRO A 206 -16.62 2.91 -9.00
C PRO A 206 -16.15 2.58 -7.58
N ASP A 207 -16.67 1.51 -7.01
CA ASP A 207 -16.13 0.89 -5.79
C ASP A 207 -14.72 0.31 -6.03
N ASP A 208 -14.00 -0.06 -4.97
CA ASP A 208 -12.59 -0.45 -5.05
C ASP A 208 -12.31 -1.61 -6.00
N VAL A 209 -13.09 -2.69 -5.89
CA VAL A 209 -12.98 -3.83 -6.81
C VAL A 209 -13.94 -3.63 -7.98
N ALA A 210 -13.39 -3.16 -9.09
CA ALA A 210 -14.14 -2.74 -10.28
C ALA A 210 -13.73 -3.52 -11.53
N PHE A 211 -14.58 -3.52 -12.56
CA PHE A 211 -14.12 -3.84 -13.91
C PHE A 211 -13.09 -2.80 -14.37
N GLY A 212 -12.01 -3.30 -14.96
CA GLY A 212 -10.89 -2.50 -15.47
C GLY A 212 -11.14 -1.97 -16.88
N SER A 213 -10.15 -2.11 -17.76
CA SER A 213 -10.16 -1.43 -19.06
C SER A 213 -11.21 -1.96 -20.03
N GLN A 214 -11.80 -1.05 -20.82
CA GLN A 214 -12.73 -1.41 -21.91
C GLN A 214 -12.07 -2.31 -22.95
N GLU A 215 -10.76 -2.17 -23.15
CA GLU A 215 -9.99 -3.01 -24.06
C GLU A 215 -9.96 -4.47 -23.60
N CYS A 216 -9.72 -4.72 -22.32
CA CYS A 216 -9.79 -6.08 -21.76
C CYS A 216 -11.20 -6.66 -21.90
N LEU A 217 -12.23 -5.90 -21.51
CA LEU A 217 -13.62 -6.34 -21.59
C LEU A 217 -14.00 -6.76 -23.02
N THR A 218 -13.61 -5.96 -24.00
CA THR A 218 -13.85 -6.25 -25.42
C THR A 218 -13.09 -7.50 -25.86
N ARG A 219 -11.81 -7.62 -25.50
CA ARG A 219 -10.97 -8.79 -25.84
C ARG A 219 -11.52 -10.09 -25.24
N CYS A 220 -12.07 -10.03 -24.03
CA CYS A 220 -12.62 -11.19 -23.32
C CYS A 220 -14.11 -11.42 -23.59
N GLY A 221 -14.77 -10.60 -24.40
CA GLY A 221 -16.19 -10.73 -24.71
C GLY A 221 -17.11 -10.50 -23.51
N ILE A 222 -16.66 -9.71 -22.52
CA ILE A 222 -17.40 -9.44 -21.28
C ILE A 222 -18.26 -8.20 -21.46
N SER A 223 -19.57 -8.37 -21.29
CA SER A 223 -20.52 -7.26 -21.23
C SER A 223 -20.79 -6.91 -19.77
N VAL A 224 -20.38 -5.71 -19.36
CA VAL A 224 -20.55 -5.23 -17.98
C VAL A 224 -21.82 -4.40 -17.86
N GLY A 225 -22.50 -4.54 -16.72
CA GLY A 225 -23.58 -3.65 -16.33
C GLY A 225 -23.06 -2.31 -15.79
N VAL A 226 -23.90 -1.60 -15.04
CA VAL A 226 -23.46 -0.41 -14.30
C VAL A 226 -22.56 -0.84 -13.16
N GLN A 227 -21.38 -0.23 -13.06
CA GLN A 227 -20.48 -0.46 -11.93
C GLN A 227 -21.09 0.13 -10.64
N PRO A 228 -21.03 -0.58 -9.51
CA PRO A 228 -21.35 -0.04 -8.19
C PRO A 228 -20.49 1.17 -7.84
N THR A 229 -21.07 2.11 -7.10
CA THR A 229 -20.44 3.36 -6.65
C THR A 229 -20.81 3.68 -5.19
N ALA A 230 -21.01 2.64 -4.38
CA ALA A 230 -21.45 2.74 -2.99
C ALA A 230 -20.35 3.22 -2.03
N GLU A 231 -19.07 3.10 -2.38
CA GLU A 231 -17.92 3.48 -1.55
C GLU A 231 -17.53 4.96 -1.68
N GLN A 232 -18.39 5.77 -2.31
CA GLN A 232 -18.19 7.21 -2.36
C GLN A 232 -18.14 7.81 -0.96
N VAL A 233 -17.16 8.68 -0.71
CA VAL A 233 -17.09 9.45 0.54
C VAL A 233 -18.29 10.40 0.59
N PRO A 234 -19.21 10.27 1.57
CA PRO A 234 -20.41 11.08 1.61
C PRO A 234 -20.07 12.57 1.74
N ARG A 235 -20.73 13.42 0.95
CA ARG A 235 -20.64 14.88 1.09
C ARG A 235 -21.39 15.33 2.35
N VAL A 236 -20.76 15.20 3.50
CA VAL A 236 -21.27 15.73 4.77
C VAL A 236 -20.77 17.16 4.98
N SER A 237 -21.45 17.91 5.85
CA SER A 237 -21.04 19.27 6.24
C SER A 237 -19.61 19.35 6.80
N GLY A 238 -19.04 18.23 7.28
CA GLY A 238 -17.64 18.12 7.69
C GLY A 238 -16.62 18.12 6.55
N ASN A 239 -17.04 17.86 5.30
CA ASN A 239 -16.22 18.03 4.10
C ASN A 239 -16.44 19.40 3.45
N ALA A 240 -17.27 20.26 4.04
CA ALA A 240 -17.33 21.66 3.68
C ALA A 240 -16.21 22.41 4.39
N LEU A 241 -15.60 23.38 3.71
CA LEU A 241 -14.71 24.33 4.38
C LEU A 241 -15.44 24.95 5.58
N PRO A 242 -14.73 25.27 6.70
CA PRO A 242 -15.33 25.99 7.80
C PRO A 242 -16.08 27.22 7.29
N THR A 243 -17.36 27.34 7.65
CA THR A 243 -18.17 28.52 7.30
C THR A 243 -17.48 29.76 7.85
N GLY A 244 -16.80 30.52 6.98
CA GLY A 244 -15.95 31.65 7.37
C GLY A 244 -14.69 31.83 6.51
N SER A 245 -14.24 30.80 5.78
CA SER A 245 -13.27 31.01 4.70
C SER A 245 -14.00 31.62 3.49
N GLY A 246 -13.71 32.88 3.19
CA GLY A 246 -14.47 33.73 2.28
C GLY A 246 -14.92 33.04 0.99
N THR A 247 -16.18 33.29 0.64
CA THR A 247 -16.76 33.02 -0.67
C THR A 247 -15.79 33.51 -1.75
N PRO A 248 -15.26 32.66 -2.65
CA PRO A 248 -14.69 33.17 -3.87
C PRO A 248 -15.84 33.85 -4.61
N SER A 249 -15.70 35.13 -4.87
CA SER A 249 -16.62 35.88 -5.72
C SER A 249 -16.77 35.12 -7.03
N ASN A 250 -18.01 34.74 -7.39
CA ASN A 250 -18.37 34.03 -8.62
C ASN A 250 -18.25 34.92 -9.88
N THR A 251 -17.20 35.73 -9.95
CA THR A 251 -16.89 36.62 -11.07
C THR A 251 -15.43 36.44 -11.46
N TRP A 252 -15.06 35.23 -11.87
CA TRP A 252 -13.92 35.07 -12.76
C TRP A 252 -14.39 35.34 -14.19
N GLN A 253 -14.42 36.62 -14.56
CA GLN A 253 -14.31 36.97 -15.96
C GLN A 253 -12.89 36.64 -16.39
N ALA A 254 -12.74 35.77 -17.39
CA ALA A 254 -11.47 35.55 -18.07
C ALA A 254 -11.02 36.87 -18.72
N ARG A 255 -10.33 37.71 -17.96
CA ARG A 255 -9.68 38.90 -18.48
C ARG A 255 -8.28 38.50 -18.93
N ALA A 256 -8.19 38.05 -20.17
CA ALA A 256 -6.94 38.13 -20.91
C ALA A 256 -6.50 39.60 -20.91
N THR A 257 -5.63 39.97 -19.97
CA THR A 257 -5.06 41.32 -19.86
C THR A 257 -3.56 41.17 -19.82
N SER A 258 -2.96 41.48 -20.96
CA SER A 258 -1.52 41.53 -21.22
C SER A 258 -0.84 42.67 -20.44
N THR A 259 -0.97 42.70 -19.11
CA THR A 259 -0.49 43.84 -18.29
C THR A 259 0.01 43.43 -16.91
N VAL A 260 0.58 42.22 -16.78
CA VAL A 260 1.38 41.82 -15.61
C VAL A 260 2.80 41.49 -16.08
N THR A 261 3.52 42.49 -16.58
CA THR A 261 4.96 42.37 -16.92
C THR A 261 5.84 43.39 -16.22
N ASN A 262 5.29 44.32 -15.42
CA ASN A 262 6.09 45.36 -14.78
C ASN A 262 6.20 45.26 -13.25
N PHE A 263 5.28 44.58 -12.55
CA PHE A 263 5.40 44.45 -11.08
C PHE A 263 6.47 43.42 -10.69
N SER A 264 6.60 42.33 -11.46
CA SER A 264 7.61 41.28 -11.25
C SER A 264 9.03 41.71 -11.68
N ARG A 265 9.18 42.76 -12.50
CA ARG A 265 10.50 43.33 -12.87
C ARG A 265 11.04 44.30 -11.82
N SER A 266 10.18 45.00 -11.08
CA SER A 266 10.60 45.89 -9.99
C SER A 266 11.14 45.11 -8.80
N LEU A 267 10.51 44.00 -8.41
CA LEU A 267 10.97 43.20 -7.28
C LEU A 267 12.30 42.45 -7.56
N ILE A 268 12.56 42.09 -8.82
CA ILE A 268 13.83 41.46 -9.24
C ILE A 268 14.93 42.50 -9.47
N GLY A 269 14.58 43.74 -9.85
CA GLY A 269 15.52 44.85 -10.00
C GLY A 269 16.11 45.34 -8.67
N ASP A 270 15.30 45.39 -7.61
CA ASP A 270 15.73 45.83 -6.28
C ASP A 270 16.58 44.76 -5.56
N LEU A 271 16.41 43.47 -5.89
CA LEU A 271 17.24 42.38 -5.38
C LEU A 271 18.58 42.22 -6.14
N ALA A 272 18.63 42.63 -7.41
CA ALA A 272 19.85 42.57 -8.23
C ALA A 272 20.78 43.77 -8.00
N THR A 273 20.25 44.92 -7.54
CA THR A 273 21.05 46.11 -7.24
C THR A 273 21.75 46.03 -5.89
N ASP A 274 21.19 45.31 -4.91
CA ASP A 274 21.82 45.10 -3.60
C ASP A 274 23.00 44.11 -3.63
N TYR A 275 23.09 43.26 -4.67
CA TYR A 275 24.19 42.30 -4.82
C TYR A 275 25.45 42.91 -5.47
N ALA A 276 25.33 44.09 -6.09
CA ALA A 276 26.43 44.71 -6.83
C ALA A 276 27.26 45.72 -6.01
N SER A 277 26.86 46.09 -4.79
CA SER A 277 27.52 47.17 -4.03
C SER A 277 28.30 46.77 -2.78
N THR A 278 28.53 45.49 -2.49
CA THR A 278 29.35 45.10 -1.32
C THR A 278 30.45 44.09 -1.64
N HIS A 279 31.45 44.55 -2.38
CA HIS A 279 32.81 44.02 -2.25
C HIS A 279 33.58 44.85 -1.21
N ALA A 280 33.51 44.42 0.05
CA ALA A 280 34.60 44.52 1.03
C ALA A 280 34.17 43.85 2.34
N SER A 281 35.05 43.00 2.89
CA SER A 281 34.91 42.28 4.18
C SER A 281 34.08 41.00 4.16
N MET A 282 34.76 39.86 4.00
CA MET A 282 34.19 38.54 4.36
C MET A 282 33.86 38.53 5.86
N ARG A 283 32.60 38.23 6.19
CA ARG A 283 32.12 38.14 7.57
C ARG A 283 32.83 36.96 8.28
N PRO A 284 33.24 37.12 9.54
CA PRO A 284 33.97 36.08 10.30
C PRO A 284 33.20 34.75 10.40
N VAL A 285 31.87 34.79 10.31
CA VAL A 285 31.00 33.59 10.27
C VAL A 285 31.20 32.77 8.99
N THR A 286 31.42 33.42 7.83
CA THR A 286 31.66 32.72 6.56
C THR A 286 33.02 32.02 6.56
N ILE A 287 34.04 32.64 7.17
CA ILE A 287 35.37 32.03 7.34
C ILE A 287 35.29 30.83 8.28
N ALA A 288 34.54 30.95 9.38
CA ALA A 288 34.32 29.84 10.31
C ALA A 288 33.59 28.66 9.64
N LEU A 289 32.57 28.93 8.81
CA LEU A 289 31.83 27.91 8.07
C LEU A 289 32.71 27.17 7.06
N ILE A 290 33.52 27.89 6.29
CA ILE A 290 34.45 27.27 5.33
C ILE A 290 35.49 26.41 6.06
N ALA A 291 36.00 26.86 7.22
CA ALA A 291 36.93 26.09 8.02
C ALA A 291 36.31 24.79 8.56
N VAL A 292 35.08 24.85 9.09
CA VAL A 292 34.38 23.66 9.62
C VAL A 292 34.09 22.66 8.50
N VAL A 293 33.56 23.11 7.37
CA VAL A 293 33.26 22.24 6.22
C VAL A 293 34.54 21.64 5.63
N GLY A 294 35.63 22.42 5.58
CA GLY A 294 36.94 21.94 5.14
C GLY A 294 37.52 20.84 6.04
N VAL A 295 37.42 21.00 7.37
CA VAL A 295 37.89 20.00 8.34
C VAL A 295 37.04 18.72 8.26
N MET A 296 35.71 18.84 8.11
CA MET A 296 34.84 17.67 7.92
C MET A 296 35.15 16.95 6.62
N GLY A 297 35.35 17.68 5.51
CA GLY A 297 35.73 17.11 4.23
C GLY A 297 37.04 16.32 4.30
N LEU A 298 38.07 16.89 4.90
CA LEU A 298 39.35 16.21 5.15
C LEU A 298 39.18 14.96 6.02
N GLY A 299 38.33 15.01 7.04
CA GLY A 299 38.00 13.85 7.88
C GLY A 299 37.40 12.69 7.07
N TYR A 300 36.48 12.98 6.16
CA TYR A 300 35.89 11.96 5.29
C TYR A 300 36.91 11.35 4.30
N VAL A 301 37.84 12.15 3.77
CA VAL A 301 38.92 11.65 2.91
C VAL A 301 39.87 10.72 3.68
N VAL A 302 40.22 11.06 4.93
CA VAL A 302 41.04 10.20 5.79
C VAL A 302 40.32 8.90 6.14
N LEU A 303 39.03 8.95 6.47
CA LEU A 303 38.22 7.75 6.72
C LEU A 303 38.12 6.85 5.48
N ALA A 304 37.94 7.43 4.29
CA ALA A 304 37.94 6.69 3.04
C ALA A 304 39.31 6.02 2.80
N ALA A 305 40.42 6.75 2.98
CA ALA A 305 41.76 6.19 2.84
C ALA A 305 42.03 5.04 3.83
N LEU A 306 41.58 5.17 5.09
CA LEU A 306 41.68 4.10 6.09
C LEU A 306 40.82 2.89 5.73
N PHE A 307 39.63 3.10 5.18
CA PHE A 307 38.75 2.02 4.71
C PHE A 307 39.39 1.24 3.56
N PHE A 308 39.93 1.92 2.55
CA PHE A 308 40.56 1.26 1.40
C PHE A 308 41.90 0.59 1.75
N THR A 309 42.71 1.19 2.63
CA THR A 309 43.96 0.56 3.10
C THR A 309 43.73 -0.64 4.01
N ARG A 310 42.65 -0.65 4.82
CA ARG A 310 42.25 -1.84 5.61
C ARG A 310 41.61 -2.93 4.75
N ARG A 311 40.91 -2.56 3.66
CA ARG A 311 40.33 -3.53 2.71
C ARG A 311 41.43 -4.24 1.91
N GLY A 312 42.47 -3.52 1.48
CA GLY A 312 43.63 -4.11 0.78
C GLY A 312 44.52 -5.01 1.64
N ARG A 313 44.30 -5.09 2.96
CA ARG A 313 45.10 -5.92 3.88
C ARG A 313 44.37 -7.20 4.34
N LYS A 314 43.19 -7.49 3.77
CA LYS A 314 42.37 -8.67 4.09
C LYS A 314 42.22 -9.68 2.95
N ASP A 315 43.06 -9.63 1.93
CA ASP A 315 43.22 -10.74 1.00
C ASP A 315 44.14 -11.79 1.62
N GLY A 316 43.57 -12.71 2.40
CA GLY A 316 44.30 -13.84 2.94
C GLY A 316 43.79 -14.34 4.28
N LYS A 317 42.52 -14.73 4.37
CA LYS A 317 41.99 -15.88 5.12
C LYS A 317 40.47 -15.78 5.18
N ASP A 318 39.81 -16.58 4.35
CA ASP A 318 38.44 -17.00 4.60
C ASP A 318 38.36 -17.56 6.01
N ARG A 319 37.62 -16.87 6.87
CA ARG A 319 37.17 -17.40 8.15
C ARG A 319 35.65 -17.38 8.12
N SER A 320 35.08 -18.38 7.47
CA SER A 320 33.73 -18.81 7.80
C SER A 320 33.74 -19.19 9.29
N TYR A 321 32.85 -18.58 10.06
CA TYR A 321 32.62 -18.97 11.44
C TYR A 321 31.96 -20.36 11.43
N VAL A 322 32.74 -21.39 11.74
CA VAL A 322 32.23 -22.75 11.97
C VAL A 322 31.82 -22.81 13.43
N ARG A 323 30.54 -23.09 13.71
CA ARG A 323 30.08 -23.31 15.07
C ARG A 323 30.87 -24.48 15.70
N PRO A 324 31.19 -24.43 17.01
CA PRO A 324 32.04 -25.45 17.65
C PRO A 324 31.53 -26.90 17.51
N ASP A 325 30.23 -27.08 17.32
CA ASP A 325 29.55 -28.38 17.14
C ASP A 325 29.68 -28.97 15.73
N MET A 326 30.26 -28.22 14.78
CA MET A 326 30.36 -28.61 13.36
C MET A 326 31.81 -28.85 12.90
N ALA A 327 32.79 -28.79 13.81
CA ALA A 327 34.18 -29.09 13.50
C ALA A 327 34.36 -30.60 13.21
N GLY A 328 34.78 -30.95 11.98
CA GLY A 328 35.09 -32.32 11.57
C GLY A 328 34.07 -33.00 10.67
N ARG A 329 32.98 -32.32 10.27
CA ARG A 329 32.06 -32.83 9.25
C ARG A 329 32.49 -32.32 7.86
N THR A 330 32.76 -33.25 6.94
CA THR A 330 33.10 -32.93 5.55
C THR A 330 31.90 -32.31 4.87
N LEU A 331 32.04 -31.08 4.35
CA LEU A 331 31.00 -30.46 3.51
C LEU A 331 30.99 -31.17 2.16
N VAL A 332 29.85 -31.76 1.80
CA VAL A 332 29.62 -32.29 0.45
C VAL A 332 29.45 -31.08 -0.50
N PRO A 333 30.25 -30.95 -1.57
CA PRO A 333 30.04 -29.90 -2.55
C PRO A 333 28.77 -30.23 -3.36
N THR A 334 27.75 -29.38 -3.30
CA THR A 334 26.63 -29.46 -4.24
C THR A 334 27.06 -28.86 -5.58
N THR A 335 27.72 -29.67 -6.40
CA THR A 335 27.73 -29.47 -7.86
C THR A 335 26.69 -30.40 -8.45
N GLU A 336 25.41 -30.01 -8.39
CA GLU A 336 24.42 -30.62 -9.28
C GLU A 336 24.47 -29.87 -10.62
N LYS A 337 25.07 -30.54 -11.61
CA LYS A 337 24.73 -30.30 -13.00
C LYS A 337 23.28 -30.76 -13.18
N LEU A 338 22.41 -29.87 -13.62
CA LEU A 338 21.10 -30.24 -14.16
C LEU A 338 21.32 -31.11 -15.40
N ASP A 339 21.11 -32.42 -15.28
CA ASP A 339 20.90 -33.31 -16.41
C ASP A 339 19.45 -33.15 -16.88
N LEU A 340 19.26 -32.55 -18.07
CA LEU A 340 17.96 -32.26 -18.69
C LEU A 340 17.28 -33.51 -19.30
N ALA A 341 17.46 -34.69 -18.71
CA ALA A 341 16.92 -35.94 -19.22
C ALA A 341 16.52 -36.91 -18.10
N SER A 342 15.53 -36.55 -17.29
CA SER A 342 14.73 -37.53 -16.56
C SER A 342 13.32 -36.98 -16.31
N GLU A 343 12.33 -37.85 -16.38
CA GLU A 343 10.89 -37.55 -16.45
C GLU A 343 10.34 -36.75 -15.25
N PRO A 344 9.17 -36.09 -15.41
CA PRO A 344 8.60 -35.23 -14.38
C PRO A 344 8.20 -36.02 -13.13
N TYR A 345 8.50 -35.43 -11.97
CA TYR A 345 8.11 -35.91 -10.65
C TYR A 345 6.57 -35.96 -10.49
N ASP A 346 6.02 -37.14 -10.18
CA ASP A 346 4.60 -37.40 -9.90
C ASP A 346 4.39 -37.56 -8.38
N PRO A 347 3.56 -36.72 -7.72
CA PRO A 347 3.41 -36.74 -6.26
C PRO A 347 2.42 -37.79 -5.73
N VAL A 348 1.86 -38.68 -6.55
CA VAL A 348 0.81 -39.62 -6.10
C VAL A 348 1.34 -41.05 -5.89
N HIS A 349 2.21 -41.25 -4.90
CA HIS A 349 2.40 -42.59 -4.29
C HIS A 349 3.00 -42.48 -2.87
N VAL A 350 2.18 -42.09 -1.89
CA VAL A 350 2.45 -42.40 -0.48
C VAL A 350 1.78 -43.72 -0.16
N SER A 351 2.54 -44.82 -0.29
CA SER A 351 2.14 -46.14 0.21
C SER A 351 2.19 -46.13 1.74
N LEU A 352 1.02 -46.29 2.35
CA LEU A 352 0.81 -46.60 3.76
C LEU A 352 1.76 -47.72 4.22
N GLY A 353 2.52 -47.45 5.28
CA GLY A 353 3.34 -48.44 5.96
C GLY A 353 2.48 -49.50 6.64
N ALA A 354 2.59 -50.74 6.19
CA ALA A 354 2.07 -51.90 6.88
C ALA A 354 2.96 -52.18 8.12
N ARG A 355 2.34 -52.10 9.31
CA ARG A 355 2.79 -52.83 10.51
C ARG A 355 2.46 -54.31 10.31
N ALA A 356 3.47 -55.17 10.43
CA ALA A 356 3.30 -56.57 10.83
C ALA A 356 4.57 -57.05 11.55
N ASP A 357 4.32 -57.85 12.59
CA ASP A 357 5.20 -58.29 13.67
C ASP A 357 6.48 -59.05 13.27
N ALA A 358 7.54 -58.86 14.05
CA ALA A 358 8.44 -59.90 14.59
C ALA A 358 9.27 -59.34 15.76
#